data_AF-A0A8T3XWQ6-F1
#
_entry.id   AF-A0A8T3XWQ6-F1
#
_cell.length_a   1.000
_cell.length_b   1.000
_cell.length_c   1.000
_cell.angle_alpha   90.00
_cell.angle_beta   90.00
_cell.angle_gamma   90.00
#
_symmetry.space_group_name_H-M   'P 1'
#
loop_
_entity.id
_entity.type
_entity.pdbx_description
1 polymer ?
#
loop_
_entity_poly.entity_id
_entity_poly.type
_entity_poly.pdbx_seq_one_letter_code
_entity_poly.pdbx_strand_id
1 'polypeptide(L)'
;MVKRFKEDVTRQSTFIGLRAWHEGESKELEKWIGFGFFNHIFLFKNGMLTLFYDVEEGDKFHEVLKEKLKEDFFDRLCEHFFEFVKKGKTANSNSEIYEILVRLWPAFTIFDELSKYPEIGNGYMIRRLIRLREHTESFSYELENRINEEEQKNCIFFQGKIFETSLEQFINEKGFEVVK
;
A
#
# COMPACT_ATOMS: atom_id res chain seq x y z
N MET A 1 9.48 -24.27 -1.20
CA MET A 1 10.02 -23.10 -1.94
C MET A 1 10.29 -22.03 -0.90
N VAL A 2 11.46 -21.40 -0.92
CA VAL A 2 11.80 -20.33 0.03
C VAL A 2 11.11 -19.04 -0.43
N LYS A 3 10.40 -18.34 0.48
CA LYS A 3 9.79 -17.04 0.15
C LYS A 3 10.87 -15.98 0.05
N ARG A 4 10.84 -15.22 -1.04
CA ARG A 4 11.82 -14.19 -1.38
C ARG A 4 11.16 -12.81 -1.25
N PHE A 5 11.88 -11.90 -0.61
CA PHE A 5 11.43 -10.56 -0.30
C PHE A 5 12.37 -9.53 -0.91
N LYS A 6 11.86 -8.46 -1.48
CA LYS A 6 12.69 -7.35 -1.96
C LYS A 6 12.29 -6.07 -1.26
N GLU A 7 13.29 -5.31 -0.82
CA GLU A 7 13.09 -3.97 -0.27
C GLU A 7 12.51 -3.06 -1.36
N ASP A 8 11.49 -2.29 -1.01
CA ASP A 8 10.89 -1.29 -1.91
C ASP A 8 10.99 0.09 -1.24
N VAL A 9 9.88 0.67 -0.81
CA VAL A 9 9.86 2.03 -0.30
C VAL A 9 10.14 2.11 1.20
N THR A 10 10.90 3.13 1.60
CA THR A 10 11.03 3.60 2.97
C THR A 10 10.45 5.00 3.09
N ARG A 11 9.55 5.24 4.06
CA ARG A 11 8.92 6.54 4.27
C ARG A 11 8.57 6.78 5.74
N GLN A 12 8.39 8.04 6.10
CA GLN A 12 7.80 8.38 7.40
C GLN A 12 6.35 7.89 7.42
N SER A 13 5.95 7.24 8.51
CA SER A 13 4.59 6.73 8.70
C SER A 13 4.27 6.59 10.19
N THR A 14 3.00 6.38 10.48
CA THR A 14 2.44 6.01 11.78
C THR A 14 2.14 4.51 11.79
N PHE A 15 1.96 3.93 12.97
CA PHE A 15 1.54 2.55 13.10
C PHE A 15 0.11 2.34 12.58
N ILE A 16 -0.77 3.33 12.76
CA ILE A 16 -2.09 3.34 12.12
C ILE A 16 -1.96 3.34 10.59
N GLY A 17 -1.06 4.14 10.02
CA GLY A 17 -0.78 4.18 8.59
C GLY A 17 -0.26 2.85 8.04
N LEU A 18 0.65 2.19 8.76
CA LEU A 18 1.11 0.84 8.48
C LEU A 18 -0.05 -0.15 8.45
N ARG A 19 -0.90 -0.14 9.48
CA ARG A 19 -2.05 -1.06 9.55
C ARG A 19 -3.04 -0.80 8.42
N ALA A 20 -3.27 0.48 8.10
CA ALA A 20 -4.13 0.87 7.00
C ALA A 20 -3.58 0.37 5.66
N TRP A 21 -2.26 0.44 5.48
CA TRP A 21 -1.56 -0.12 4.32
C TRP A 21 -1.82 -1.61 4.19
N HIS A 22 -1.48 -2.36 5.23
CA HIS A 22 -1.69 -3.80 5.22
C HIS A 22 -3.14 -4.18 4.92
N GLU A 23 -4.12 -3.57 5.59
CA GLU A 23 -5.53 -3.90 5.35
C GLU A 23 -6.02 -3.48 3.96
N GLY A 24 -5.55 -2.34 3.46
CA GLY A 24 -5.86 -1.86 2.12
C GLY A 24 -5.36 -2.78 1.02
N GLU A 25 -4.10 -3.21 1.11
CA GLU A 25 -3.48 -4.11 0.12
C GLU A 25 -3.91 -5.58 0.27
N SER A 26 -4.17 -6.05 1.49
CA SER A 26 -4.56 -7.44 1.71
C SER A 26 -6.04 -7.69 1.45
N LYS A 27 -6.93 -6.80 1.91
CA LYS A 27 -8.38 -7.05 1.92
C LYS A 27 -9.15 -6.16 0.96
N GLU A 28 -8.83 -4.87 0.89
CA GLU A 28 -9.58 -3.98 0.00
C GLU A 28 -9.20 -4.21 -1.47
N LEU A 29 -7.91 -4.37 -1.77
CA LEU A 29 -7.46 -4.69 -3.13
C LEU A 29 -8.06 -6.00 -3.64
N GLU A 30 -8.18 -7.01 -2.77
CA GLU A 30 -8.81 -8.29 -3.10
C GLU A 30 -10.26 -8.12 -3.59
N LYS A 31 -11.01 -7.18 -3.00
CA LYS A 31 -12.38 -6.87 -3.45
C LYS A 31 -12.42 -6.24 -4.83
N TRP A 32 -11.38 -5.47 -5.20
CA TRP A 32 -11.33 -4.76 -6.48
C TRP A 32 -10.90 -5.66 -7.64
N ILE A 33 -9.88 -6.49 -7.43
CA ILE A 33 -9.25 -7.25 -8.52
C ILE A 33 -9.16 -8.76 -8.27
N GLY A 34 -9.67 -9.26 -7.14
CA GLY A 34 -9.59 -10.67 -6.76
C GLY A 34 -8.20 -11.11 -6.28
N PHE A 35 -7.33 -10.16 -5.91
CA PHE A 35 -5.98 -10.40 -5.44
C PHE A 35 -5.61 -9.43 -4.31
N GLY A 36 -4.89 -9.91 -3.29
CA GLY A 36 -4.38 -9.08 -2.20
C GLY A 36 -2.99 -9.54 -1.75
N PHE A 37 -2.23 -8.63 -1.16
CA PHE A 37 -0.89 -8.90 -0.63
C PHE A 37 -0.98 -9.30 0.84
N PHE A 38 -0.66 -10.56 1.14
CA PHE A 38 -0.74 -11.08 2.52
C PHE A 38 0.64 -11.28 3.14
N ASN A 39 1.69 -11.32 2.33
CA ASN A 39 3.03 -11.68 2.78
C ASN A 39 3.98 -10.49 2.89
N HIS A 40 3.56 -9.25 2.62
CA HIS A 40 4.38 -8.07 2.87
C HIS A 40 4.93 -8.03 4.31
N ILE A 41 6.23 -7.77 4.42
CA ILE A 41 6.91 -7.51 5.69
C ILE A 41 7.04 -6.00 5.82
N PHE A 42 6.45 -5.46 6.88
CA PHE A 42 6.54 -4.05 7.23
C PHE A 42 7.51 -3.89 8.39
N LEU A 43 8.67 -3.29 8.16
CA LEU A 43 9.61 -2.94 9.22
C LEU A 43 9.34 -1.49 9.67
N PHE A 44 8.89 -1.33 10.90
CA PHE A 44 8.68 -0.01 11.51
C PHE A 44 9.81 0.28 12.48
N LYS A 45 10.56 1.36 12.24
CA LYS A 45 11.70 1.75 13.07
C LYS A 45 11.81 3.28 13.18
N ASN A 46 11.73 3.80 14.40
CA ASN A 46 11.86 5.23 14.71
C ASN A 46 10.96 6.13 13.81
N GLY A 47 9.68 5.80 13.67
CA GLY A 47 8.74 6.55 12.82
C GLY A 47 8.91 6.35 11.30
N MET A 48 9.86 5.49 10.89
CA MET A 48 10.07 5.11 9.49
C MET A 48 9.52 3.73 9.23
N LEU A 49 8.74 3.60 8.15
CA LEU A 49 8.23 2.35 7.63
C LEU A 49 9.01 1.95 6.38
N THR A 50 9.59 0.75 6.39
CA THR A 50 10.22 0.12 5.23
C THR A 50 9.40 -1.10 4.82
N LEU A 51 8.96 -1.14 3.56
CA LEU A 51 8.26 -2.28 2.98
C LEU A 51 9.24 -3.25 2.33
N PHE A 52 9.08 -4.54 2.63
CA PHE A 52 9.66 -5.63 1.86
C PHE A 52 8.53 -6.45 1.23
N TYR A 53 8.41 -6.41 -0.10
CA TYR A 53 7.35 -7.11 -0.81
C TYR A 53 7.73 -8.57 -1.09
N ASP A 54 6.74 -9.45 -1.06
CA ASP A 54 6.91 -10.85 -1.47
C ASP A 54 6.98 -10.89 -3.00
N VAL A 55 8.10 -11.37 -3.54
CA VAL A 55 8.38 -11.33 -4.99
C VAL A 55 7.33 -12.13 -5.77
N GLU A 56 6.88 -13.27 -5.26
CA GLU A 56 5.86 -14.07 -5.94
C GLU A 56 4.49 -13.39 -5.93
N GLU A 57 4.14 -12.67 -4.86
CA GLU A 57 2.92 -11.85 -4.83
C GLU A 57 3.03 -10.67 -5.80
N GLY A 58 4.19 -10.01 -5.89
CA GLY A 58 4.45 -8.93 -6.85
C GLY A 58 4.27 -9.38 -8.29
N ASP A 59 4.90 -10.50 -8.68
CA ASP A 59 4.78 -11.05 -10.03
C ASP A 59 3.32 -11.43 -10.37
N LYS A 60 2.60 -12.04 -9.42
CA LYS A 60 1.18 -12.39 -9.60
C LYS A 60 0.29 -11.15 -9.72
N PHE A 61 0.55 -10.13 -8.91
CA PHE A 61 -0.20 -8.87 -8.96
C PHE A 61 -0.07 -8.22 -10.34
N HIS A 62 1.14 -8.15 -10.89
CA HIS A 62 1.38 -7.60 -12.22
C HIS A 62 0.50 -8.29 -13.29
N GLU A 63 0.50 -9.62 -13.30
CA GLU A 63 -0.31 -10.40 -14.24
C GLU A 63 -1.82 -10.21 -14.05
N VAL A 64 -2.30 -10.23 -12.79
CA VAL A 64 -3.71 -9.96 -12.47
C VAL A 64 -4.10 -8.55 -12.93
N LEU A 65 -3.27 -7.55 -12.65
CA LEU A 65 -3.58 -6.18 -13.00
C LEU A 65 -3.64 -5.99 -14.52
N LYS A 66 -2.70 -6.58 -15.26
CA LYS A 66 -2.70 -6.58 -16.74
C LYS A 66 -3.99 -7.17 -17.33
N GLU A 67 -4.56 -8.19 -16.69
CA GLU A 67 -5.86 -8.75 -17.09
C GLU A 67 -7.02 -7.79 -16.76
N LYS A 68 -7.06 -7.26 -15.54
CA LYS A 68 -8.20 -6.51 -14.98
C LYS A 68 -8.24 -5.03 -15.33
N LEU A 69 -7.10 -4.40 -15.64
CA LEU A 69 -7.00 -2.97 -15.87
C LEU A 69 -7.59 -2.58 -17.23
N LYS A 70 -8.92 -2.38 -17.24
CA LYS A 70 -9.70 -1.83 -18.36
C LYS A 70 -10.16 -0.41 -18.05
N GLU A 71 -10.51 0.37 -19.07
CA GLU A 71 -10.88 1.80 -18.90
C GLU A 71 -12.01 1.98 -17.89
N ASP A 72 -13.09 1.21 -17.99
CA ASP A 72 -14.21 1.26 -17.05
C ASP A 72 -13.80 0.93 -15.61
N PHE A 73 -12.88 0.00 -15.42
CA PHE A 73 -12.35 -0.32 -14.09
C PHE A 73 -11.50 0.83 -13.56
N PHE A 74 -10.60 1.36 -14.39
CA PHE A 74 -9.72 2.46 -14.02
C PHE A 74 -10.50 3.74 -13.68
N ASP A 75 -11.55 4.05 -14.45
CA ASP A 75 -12.38 5.21 -14.20
C ASP A 75 -13.14 5.10 -12.87
N ARG A 76 -13.72 3.93 -12.56
CA ARG A 76 -14.33 3.67 -11.24
C ARG A 76 -13.32 3.77 -10.11
N LEU A 77 -12.09 3.28 -10.30
CA LEU A 77 -11.02 3.40 -9.31
C LEU A 77 -10.66 4.87 -9.05
N CYS A 78 -10.53 5.68 -10.10
CA CYS A 78 -10.32 7.13 -9.97
C CYS A 78 -11.48 7.83 -9.27
N GLU A 79 -12.73 7.50 -9.61
CA GLU A 79 -13.92 8.08 -8.96
C GLU A 79 -13.97 7.77 -7.47
N HIS A 80 -13.76 6.50 -7.11
CA HIS A 80 -13.64 6.06 -5.72
C HIS A 80 -12.50 6.80 -4.99
N PHE A 81 -11.33 6.90 -5.62
CA PHE A 81 -10.22 7.65 -5.07
C PHE A 81 -10.59 9.11 -4.77
N PHE A 82 -11.19 9.82 -5.73
CA PHE A 82 -11.60 11.22 -5.53
C PHE A 82 -12.70 11.38 -4.48
N GLU A 83 -13.62 10.42 -4.36
CA GLU A 83 -14.62 10.41 -3.29
C GLU A 83 -13.95 10.38 -1.91
N PHE A 84 -12.99 9.47 -1.71
CA PHE A 84 -12.29 9.34 -0.44
C PHE A 84 -11.33 10.50 -0.17
N VAL A 85 -10.73 11.09 -1.20
CA VAL A 85 -9.98 12.36 -1.07
C VAL A 85 -10.89 13.47 -0.54
N LYS A 86 -12.11 13.61 -1.09
CA LYS A 86 -13.08 14.61 -0.59
C LYS A 86 -13.49 14.33 0.85
N LYS A 87 -13.75 13.06 1.21
CA LYS A 87 -14.09 12.66 2.59
C LYS A 87 -12.96 12.97 3.57
N GLY A 88 -11.71 12.70 3.21
CA GLY A 88 -10.59 12.93 4.12
C GLY A 88 -10.34 14.41 4.41
N LYS A 89 -10.73 15.33 3.53
CA LYS A 89 -10.68 16.78 3.82
C LYS A 89 -11.56 17.19 5.00
N THR A 90 -12.61 16.44 5.30
CA THR A 90 -13.57 16.74 6.37
C THR A 90 -13.56 15.73 7.51
N ALA A 91 -12.73 14.68 7.42
CA ALA A 91 -12.63 13.65 8.46
C ALA A 91 -12.08 14.25 9.76
N ASN A 92 -12.66 13.94 10.92
CA ASN A 92 -12.33 14.60 12.19
C ASN A 92 -11.93 13.63 13.30
N SER A 93 -11.80 12.33 13.01
CA SER A 93 -11.38 11.33 13.98
C SER A 93 -10.32 10.39 13.40
N ASN A 94 -9.48 9.83 14.27
CA ASN A 94 -8.50 8.81 13.88
C ASN A 94 -9.18 7.59 13.21
N SER A 95 -10.38 7.21 13.64
CA SER A 95 -11.14 6.09 13.04
C SER A 95 -11.58 6.39 11.61
N GLU A 96 -12.14 7.58 11.37
CA GLU A 96 -12.54 8.00 10.02
C GLU A 96 -11.31 8.10 9.11
N ILE A 97 -10.22 8.69 9.61
CA ILE A 97 -8.96 8.80 8.87
C ILE A 97 -8.43 7.41 8.50
N TYR A 98 -8.41 6.48 9.47
CA TYR A 98 -7.98 5.11 9.25
C TYR A 98 -8.79 4.41 8.15
N GLU A 99 -10.13 4.49 8.23
CA GLU A 99 -11.01 3.89 7.22
C GLU A 99 -10.77 4.50 5.83
N ILE A 100 -10.56 5.81 5.74
CA ILE A 100 -10.25 6.49 4.48
C ILE A 100 -8.91 6.00 3.92
N LEU A 101 -7.87 5.91 4.75
CA LEU A 101 -6.56 5.41 4.33
C LEU A 101 -6.66 3.98 3.78
N VAL A 102 -7.31 3.07 4.51
CA VAL A 102 -7.57 1.67 4.08
C VAL A 102 -8.22 1.63 2.70
N ARG A 103 -9.20 2.52 2.44
CA ARG A 103 -9.94 2.57 1.18
C ARG A 103 -9.15 3.18 0.02
N LEU A 104 -8.14 4.00 0.29
CA LEU A 104 -7.31 4.63 -0.75
C LEU A 104 -6.17 3.72 -1.23
N TRP A 105 -5.70 2.81 -0.39
CA TRP A 105 -4.57 1.92 -0.70
C TRP A 105 -4.69 1.09 -1.99
N PRO A 106 -5.85 0.52 -2.36
CA PRO A 106 -5.99 -0.14 -3.66
C PRO A 106 -5.64 0.77 -4.83
N ALA A 107 -6.08 2.04 -4.77
CA ALA A 107 -5.78 3.02 -5.79
C ALA A 107 -4.28 3.37 -5.80
N PHE A 108 -3.67 3.62 -4.63
CA PHE A 108 -2.24 3.89 -4.56
C PHE A 108 -1.39 2.76 -5.15
N THR A 109 -1.72 1.52 -4.82
CA THR A 109 -1.01 0.33 -5.30
C THR A 109 -1.10 0.20 -6.82
N ILE A 110 -2.30 0.30 -7.38
CA ILE A 110 -2.53 0.19 -8.83
C ILE A 110 -1.91 1.38 -9.58
N PHE A 111 -2.00 2.59 -9.02
CA PHE A 111 -1.41 3.78 -9.62
C PHE A 111 0.11 3.74 -9.62
N ASP A 112 0.73 3.18 -8.58
CA ASP A 112 2.17 2.99 -8.53
C ASP A 112 2.65 1.98 -9.57
N GLU A 113 1.98 0.83 -9.67
CA GLU A 113 2.28 -0.20 -10.66
C GLU A 113 2.12 0.32 -12.09
N LEU A 114 1.03 1.03 -12.38
CA LEU A 114 0.82 1.66 -13.68
C LEU A 114 1.85 2.76 -13.99
N SER A 115 2.42 3.41 -12.97
CA SER A 115 3.49 4.39 -13.17
C SER A 115 4.83 3.70 -13.50
N LYS A 116 5.11 2.57 -12.84
CA LYS A 116 6.31 1.76 -13.06
C LYS A 116 6.28 1.02 -14.41
N TYR A 117 5.10 0.54 -14.81
CA TYR A 117 4.87 -0.28 -16.00
C TYR A 117 3.73 0.29 -16.86
N PRO A 118 3.93 1.45 -17.52
CA PRO A 118 2.86 2.13 -18.27
C PRO A 118 2.26 1.29 -19.42
N GLU A 119 2.97 0.27 -19.90
CA GLU A 119 2.53 -0.66 -20.93
C GLU A 119 1.35 -1.55 -20.53
N ILE A 120 1.03 -1.67 -19.23
CA ILE A 120 -0.16 -2.41 -18.78
C ILE A 120 -1.46 -1.60 -18.98
N GLY A 121 -1.34 -0.29 -19.16
CA GLY A 121 -2.46 0.60 -19.44
C GLY A 121 -2.45 1.12 -20.87
N ASN A 122 -3.27 2.14 -21.12
CA ASN A 122 -3.29 2.85 -22.40
C ASN A 122 -3.06 4.35 -22.23
N GLY A 123 -2.86 5.07 -23.34
CA GLY A 123 -2.54 6.49 -23.29
C GLY A 123 -3.58 7.36 -22.57
N TYR A 124 -4.86 6.97 -22.55
CA TYR A 124 -5.89 7.68 -21.78
C TYR A 124 -5.67 7.52 -20.28
N MET A 125 -5.47 6.29 -19.80
CA MET A 125 -5.21 5.99 -18.39
C MET A 125 -3.95 6.71 -17.90
N ILE A 126 -2.86 6.66 -18.66
CA ILE A 126 -1.59 7.31 -18.29
C ILE A 126 -1.76 8.83 -18.16
N ARG A 127 -2.41 9.49 -19.12
CA ARG A 127 -2.67 10.94 -19.04
C ARG A 127 -3.57 11.31 -17.87
N ARG A 128 -4.56 10.48 -17.55
CA ARG A 128 -5.46 10.71 -16.41
C ARG A 128 -4.72 10.50 -15.09
N LEU A 129 -3.86 9.48 -14.99
CA LEU A 129 -3.02 9.24 -13.82
C LEU A 129 -2.07 10.39 -13.52
N ILE A 130 -1.38 10.92 -14.54
CA ILE A 130 -0.48 12.08 -14.40
C ILE A 130 -1.22 13.27 -13.78
N ARG A 131 -2.37 13.64 -14.36
CA ARG A 131 -3.22 14.74 -13.83
C ARG A 131 -3.72 14.47 -12.41
N LEU A 132 -4.07 13.23 -12.09
CA LEU A 132 -4.50 12.86 -10.75
C LEU A 132 -3.37 13.10 -9.74
N ARG A 133 -2.15 12.63 -10.04
CA ARG A 133 -0.98 12.81 -9.17
C ARG A 133 -0.65 14.27 -8.95
N GLU A 134 -0.64 15.10 -10.00
CA GLU A 134 -0.42 16.56 -9.90
C GLU A 134 -1.35 17.27 -8.92
N HIS A 135 -2.53 16.69 -8.63
CA HIS A 135 -3.53 17.29 -7.76
C HIS A 135 -3.69 16.61 -6.39
N THR A 136 -3.08 15.43 -6.17
CA THR A 136 -3.33 14.62 -4.96
C THR A 136 -2.09 13.97 -4.36
N GLU A 137 -0.88 14.27 -4.84
CA GLU A 137 0.37 13.60 -4.43
C GLU A 137 0.64 13.63 -2.92
N SER A 138 0.36 14.75 -2.24
CA SER A 138 0.60 14.91 -0.80
C SER A 138 -0.54 14.42 0.09
N PHE A 139 -1.72 14.10 -0.48
CA PHE A 139 -2.95 13.95 0.30
C PHE A 139 -2.87 12.85 1.36
N SER A 140 -2.34 11.67 1.05
CA SER A 140 -2.24 10.58 2.03
C SER A 140 -1.33 10.93 3.19
N TYR A 141 -0.21 11.60 2.92
CA TYR A 141 0.73 12.03 3.96
C TYR A 141 0.11 13.10 4.85
N GLU A 142 -0.56 14.09 4.25
CA GLU A 142 -1.29 15.13 4.99
C GLU A 142 -2.40 14.55 5.86
N LEU A 143 -3.12 13.56 5.34
CA LEU A 143 -4.19 12.90 6.08
C LEU A 143 -3.66 12.07 7.24
N GLU A 144 -2.58 11.31 7.01
CA GLU A 144 -1.93 10.48 8.04
C GLU A 144 -1.34 11.33 9.17
N ASN A 145 -0.71 12.47 8.85
CA ASN A 145 -0.13 13.39 9.84
C ASN A 145 -1.16 14.03 10.79
N ARG A 146 -2.46 13.91 10.51
CA ARG A 146 -3.53 14.38 11.40
C ARG A 146 -3.88 13.36 12.49
N ILE A 147 -3.33 12.14 12.40
CA ILE A 147 -3.49 11.12 13.42
C ILE A 147 -2.62 11.50 14.62
N ASN A 148 -3.26 11.67 15.77
CA ASN A 148 -2.54 11.73 17.05
C ASN A 148 -2.40 10.31 17.59
N GLU A 149 -1.17 9.81 17.60
CA GLU A 149 -0.79 8.46 18.01
C GLU A 149 0.41 8.55 18.97
N GLU A 150 0.43 7.69 19.99
CA GLU A 150 1.64 7.48 20.80
C GLU A 150 2.69 6.74 19.98
N GLU A 151 3.95 7.16 20.07
CA GLU A 151 5.06 6.60 19.29
C GLU A 151 5.14 5.07 19.47
N GLN A 152 4.77 4.33 18.42
CA GLN A 152 4.88 2.87 18.43
C GLN A 152 6.36 2.46 18.33
N LYS A 153 6.75 1.46 19.13
CA LYS A 153 8.11 0.93 19.18
C LYS A 153 8.53 0.26 17.86
N ASN A 154 9.85 0.16 17.69
CA ASN A 154 10.49 -0.59 16.63
C ASN A 154 9.95 -2.03 16.56
N CYS A 155 9.34 -2.40 15.43
CA CYS A 155 8.74 -3.71 15.26
C CYS A 155 8.69 -4.16 13.80
N ILE A 156 8.42 -5.45 13.61
CA ILE A 156 8.04 -6.02 12.32
C ILE A 156 6.55 -6.32 12.38
N PHE A 157 5.82 -5.91 11.35
CA PHE A 157 4.45 -6.29 11.15
C PHE A 157 4.34 -7.21 9.92
N PHE A 158 3.76 -8.39 10.13
CA PHE A 158 3.65 -9.41 9.10
C PHE A 158 2.38 -10.23 9.32
N GLN A 159 1.58 -10.41 8.26
CA GLN A 159 0.32 -11.18 8.30
C GLN A 159 -0.62 -10.77 9.46
N GLY A 160 -0.74 -9.46 9.71
CA GLY A 160 -1.61 -8.94 10.78
C GLY A 160 -1.05 -9.06 12.19
N LYS A 161 0.21 -9.49 12.37
CA LYS A 161 0.85 -9.71 13.68
C LYS A 161 2.09 -8.85 13.86
N ILE A 162 2.32 -8.41 15.10
CA ILE A 162 3.50 -7.65 15.51
C ILE A 162 4.56 -8.62 16.06
N PHE A 163 5.80 -8.39 15.66
CA PHE A 163 6.98 -9.10 16.14
C PHE A 163 8.01 -8.08 16.64
N GLU A 164 8.37 -8.17 17.92
CA GLU A 164 9.38 -7.32 18.54
C GLU A 164 10.77 -7.96 18.39
N THR A 165 11.28 -7.97 17.15
CA THR A 165 12.57 -8.58 16.81
C THR A 165 13.26 -7.80 15.69
N SER A 166 14.53 -8.13 15.41
CA SER A 166 15.25 -7.55 14.27
C SER A 166 14.81 -8.21 12.96
N LEU A 167 14.97 -7.49 11.84
CA LEU A 167 14.68 -8.04 10.52
C LEU A 167 15.50 -9.31 10.25
N GLU A 168 16.79 -9.29 10.58
CA GLU A 168 17.68 -10.44 10.40
C GLU A 168 17.19 -11.67 11.18
N GLN A 169 16.84 -11.50 12.46
CA GLN A 169 16.34 -12.60 13.28
C GLN A 169 15.01 -13.12 12.73
N PHE A 170 14.08 -12.24 12.37
CA PHE A 170 12.79 -12.62 11.79
C PHE A 170 12.94 -13.41 10.49
N ILE A 171 13.78 -12.94 9.57
CA ILE A 171 14.04 -13.59 8.28
C ILE A 171 14.63 -14.99 8.51
N ASN A 172 15.60 -15.11 9.42
CA ASN A 172 16.23 -16.40 9.75
C ASN A 172 15.24 -17.38 10.40
N GLU A 173 14.45 -16.94 11.38
CA GLU A 173 13.45 -17.77 12.07
C GLU A 173 12.35 -18.26 11.12
N LYS A 174 11.97 -17.44 10.14
CA LYS A 174 10.95 -17.79 9.14
C LYS A 174 11.49 -18.57 7.96
N GLY A 175 12.82 -18.67 7.81
CA GLY A 175 13.46 -19.27 6.64
C GLY A 175 13.15 -18.50 5.35
N PHE A 176 13.11 -17.17 5.44
CA PHE A 176 12.90 -16.27 4.31
C PHE A 176 14.23 -15.81 3.71
N GLU A 177 14.18 -15.22 2.52
CA GLU A 177 15.34 -14.63 1.86
C GLU A 177 15.04 -13.18 1.48
N VAL A 178 15.92 -12.23 1.81
CA VAL A 178 15.86 -10.87 1.29
C VAL A 178 16.81 -10.75 0.11
N VAL A 179 16.27 -10.38 -1.04
CA VAL A 179 16.99 -10.26 -2.30
C VAL A 179 17.24 -8.80 -2.65
N LYS A 180 18.33 -8.55 -3.37
CA LYS A 180 18.70 -7.21 -3.84
C LYS A 180 17.94 -6.83 -5.11
#